data_AF-A0A940TMI2-F1
#
_entry.id   AF-A0A940TMI2-F1
#
_cell.length_a   1.000
_cell.length_b   1.000
_cell.length_c   1.000
_cell.angle_alpha   90.00
_cell.angle_beta   90.00
_cell.angle_gamma   90.00
#
_symmetry.space_group_name_H-M   'P 1'
#
loop_
_entity.id
_entity.type
_entity.pdbx_description
1 polymer ?
#
loop_
_entity_poly.entity_id
_entity_poly.type
_entity_poly.pdbx_seq_one_letter_code
_entity_poly.pdbx_strand_id
1 'polypeptide(L)'
;WQLRGVHLTSATDGWVVGENLSTAYGPLLHYSLWPMDFSSKLNVKGFAKDSNPTDGTCHIYPDGTFYIYEDDHGTPRYYTGTYSLAPNGKTLLFTFDSNALSAMEAMLADRVAAMGTNEGVSVETISFVFNPVSSFKGSIQKKTNAPSTLTIKISGTVNALFDGVDKTMSFTYQSKLKYH
;
A
#
# COMPACT_ATOMS: atom_id res chain seq x y z
N TRP A 1 17.10 -27.62 -9.35
CA TRP A 1 15.93 -27.53 -8.45
C TRP A 1 14.88 -28.51 -8.91
N GLN A 2 14.23 -29.22 -7.98
CA GLN A 2 13.14 -30.16 -8.22
C GLN A 2 11.96 -29.80 -7.32
N LEU A 3 10.75 -29.76 -7.88
CA LEU A 3 9.52 -29.61 -7.10
C LEU A 3 9.19 -30.93 -6.40
N ARG A 4 8.98 -30.90 -5.08
CA ARG A 4 8.65 -32.07 -4.26
C ARG A 4 7.17 -32.13 -3.90
N GLY A 5 6.51 -30.99 -3.75
CA GLY A 5 5.08 -30.95 -3.47
C GLY A 5 4.51 -29.54 -3.54
N VAL A 6 3.21 -29.48 -3.83
CA VAL A 6 2.39 -28.27 -3.76
C VAL A 6 1.20 -28.59 -2.87
N HIS A 7 0.93 -27.70 -1.92
CA HIS A 7 -0.21 -27.81 -1.03
C HIS A 7 -0.97 -26.49 -1.03
N LEU A 8 -2.13 -26.44 -1.70
CA LEU A 8 -2.99 -25.27 -1.70
C LEU A 8 -4.04 -25.42 -0.60
N THR A 9 -4.13 -24.43 0.28
CA THR A 9 -5.17 -24.34 1.31
C THR A 9 -6.37 -23.52 0.80
N SER A 10 -6.15 -22.65 -0.18
CA SER A 10 -7.19 -21.91 -0.91
C SER A 10 -6.68 -21.42 -2.29
N ALA A 11 -7.50 -20.68 -3.04
CA ALA A 11 -7.06 -20.02 -4.26
C ALA A 11 -5.99 -18.93 -4.02
N THR A 12 -5.85 -18.48 -2.78
CA THR A 12 -4.97 -17.36 -2.40
C THR A 12 -3.92 -17.75 -1.37
N ASP A 13 -3.81 -19.04 -1.02
CA ASP A 13 -2.89 -19.52 0.02
C ASP A 13 -2.37 -20.92 -0.32
N GLY A 14 -1.06 -21.13 -0.19
CA GLY A 14 -0.47 -22.43 -0.44
C GLY A 14 1.04 -22.50 -0.26
N TRP A 15 1.55 -23.72 -0.13
CA TRP A 15 2.95 -24.02 0.11
C TRP A 15 3.54 -24.82 -1.04
N VAL A 16 4.78 -24.52 -1.37
CA VAL A 16 5.57 -25.26 -2.35
C VAL A 16 6.86 -25.71 -1.68
N VAL A 17 7.11 -27.01 -1.72
CA VAL A 17 8.37 -27.59 -1.22
C VAL A 17 9.19 -28.01 -2.42
N GLY A 18 10.42 -27.53 -2.48
CA GLY A 18 11.38 -27.95 -3.50
C GLY A 18 12.59 -28.63 -2.89
N GLU A 19 13.51 -29.00 -3.77
CA GLU A 19 14.84 -29.46 -3.41
C GLU A 19 15.87 -28.95 -4.43
N ASN A 20 17.01 -28.50 -3.94
CA ASN A 20 18.19 -28.32 -4.76
C ASN A 20 19.04 -29.59 -4.74
N LEU A 21 18.94 -30.38 -5.82
CA LEU A 21 19.68 -31.63 -6.01
C LEU A 21 21.20 -31.47 -5.90
N SER A 22 21.72 -30.25 -6.07
CA SER A 22 23.15 -29.96 -6.02
C SER A 22 23.66 -29.65 -4.62
N THR A 23 22.79 -29.25 -3.69
CA THR A 23 23.20 -28.69 -2.38
C THR A 23 22.44 -29.27 -1.19
N ALA A 24 21.51 -30.22 -1.40
CA ALA A 24 20.63 -30.77 -0.37
C ALA A 24 19.80 -29.72 0.41
N TYR A 25 19.63 -28.52 -0.13
CA TYR A 25 18.77 -27.48 0.44
C TYR A 25 17.32 -27.67 -0.04
N GLY A 26 16.36 -27.70 0.90
CA GLY A 26 14.94 -27.75 0.61
C GLY A 26 14.29 -26.38 0.80
N PRO A 27 13.97 -25.62 -0.26
CA PRO A 27 13.23 -24.37 -0.14
C PRO A 27 11.78 -24.69 0.23
N LEU A 28 11.29 -24.00 1.25
CA LEU A 28 9.87 -23.90 1.56
C LEU A 28 9.41 -22.51 1.12
N LEU A 29 8.54 -22.47 0.12
CA LEU A 29 7.94 -21.25 -0.39
C LEU A 29 6.48 -21.21 0.02
N HIS A 30 6.05 -20.07 0.55
CA HIS A 30 4.66 -19.80 0.90
C HIS A 30 4.12 -18.75 -0.08
N TYR A 31 2.99 -19.06 -0.70
CA TYR A 31 2.21 -18.13 -1.51
C TYR A 31 1.05 -17.63 -0.66
N SER A 32 0.93 -16.31 -0.50
CA SER A 32 -0.23 -15.73 0.16
C SER A 32 -0.63 -14.42 -0.53
N LEU A 33 -1.80 -14.43 -1.16
CA LEU A 33 -2.44 -13.24 -1.71
C LEU A 33 -3.59 -12.84 -0.77
N TRP A 34 -3.59 -11.61 -0.30
CA TRP A 34 -4.60 -11.17 0.64
C TRP A 34 -5.48 -10.10 0.01
N PRO A 35 -6.76 -10.40 -0.28
CA PRO A 35 -7.75 -9.40 -0.67
C PRO A 35 -7.88 -8.33 0.41
N MET A 36 -8.01 -7.06 0.01
CA MET A 36 -8.10 -5.93 0.93
C MET A 36 -9.11 -4.87 0.49
N ASP A 37 -9.83 -4.34 1.48
CA ASP A 37 -10.61 -3.10 1.38
C ASP A 37 -9.76 -1.96 1.89
N PHE A 38 -9.68 -0.90 1.11
CA PHE A 38 -9.03 0.35 1.46
C PHE A 38 -10.12 1.35 1.84
N SER A 39 -10.04 1.87 3.05
CA SER A 39 -10.86 2.99 3.49
C SER A 39 -9.96 4.20 3.65
N SER A 40 -9.88 4.99 2.60
CA SER A 40 -8.93 6.09 2.48
C SER A 40 -9.58 7.46 2.71
N LYS A 41 -8.82 8.37 3.31
CA LYS A 41 -9.22 9.77 3.53
C LYS A 41 -8.06 10.69 3.18
N LEU A 42 -8.33 11.68 2.36
CA LEU A 42 -7.40 12.75 2.02
C LEU A 42 -7.99 14.08 2.51
N ASN A 43 -7.16 14.91 3.14
CA ASN A 43 -7.54 16.24 3.58
C ASN A 43 -6.44 17.21 3.19
N VAL A 44 -6.78 18.18 2.34
CA VAL A 44 -5.91 19.31 2.00
C VAL A 44 -6.40 20.52 2.80
N LYS A 45 -5.58 20.97 3.75
CA LYS A 45 -5.98 21.97 4.73
C LYS A 45 -6.31 23.29 4.05
N GLY A 46 -7.52 23.80 4.29
CA GLY A 46 -7.99 25.07 3.72
C GLY A 46 -8.52 24.96 2.30
N PHE A 47 -8.62 23.74 1.76
CA PHE A 47 -9.20 23.47 0.45
C PHE A 47 -10.37 22.49 0.57
N ALA A 48 -10.11 21.18 0.49
CA ALA A 48 -11.15 20.16 0.44
C ALA A 48 -10.75 18.88 1.18
N LYS A 49 -11.74 18.01 1.36
CA LYS A 49 -11.59 16.67 1.92
C LYS A 49 -12.23 15.66 1.00
N ASP A 50 -11.60 14.51 0.93
CA ASP A 50 -12.09 13.37 0.18
C ASP A 50 -12.05 12.10 1.06
N SER A 51 -12.98 11.19 0.80
CA SER A 51 -13.06 9.88 1.44
C SER A 51 -13.49 8.88 0.39
N ASN A 52 -12.63 7.92 0.10
CA ASN A 52 -12.81 7.05 -1.04
C ASN A 52 -12.52 5.60 -0.66
N PRO A 53 -13.54 4.71 -0.66
CA PRO A 53 -13.31 3.28 -0.56
C PRO A 53 -12.82 2.73 -1.90
N THR A 54 -11.82 1.88 -1.83
CA THR A 54 -11.21 1.16 -2.96
C THR A 54 -10.91 -0.27 -2.52
N ASP A 55 -10.63 -1.16 -3.45
CA ASP A 55 -10.29 -2.55 -3.19
C ASP A 55 -8.95 -2.92 -3.83
N GLY A 56 -8.41 -4.07 -3.46
CA GLY A 56 -7.15 -4.52 -4.02
C GLY A 56 -6.59 -5.74 -3.31
N THR A 57 -5.28 -5.93 -3.41
CA THR A 57 -4.60 -7.10 -2.84
C THR A 57 -3.24 -6.74 -2.25
N CYS A 58 -2.79 -7.51 -1.27
CA CYS A 58 -1.43 -7.46 -0.74
C CYS A 58 -0.78 -8.84 -0.86
N HIS A 59 0.45 -8.86 -1.31
CA HIS A 59 1.31 -10.02 -1.36
C HIS A 59 2.60 -9.68 -0.61
N ILE A 60 2.99 -10.55 0.33
CA ILE A 60 4.31 -10.50 0.97
C ILE A 60 5.16 -11.66 0.47
N TYR A 61 6.45 -11.40 0.25
CA TYR A 61 7.38 -12.39 -0.28
C TYR A 61 8.38 -12.83 0.80
N PRO A 62 8.84 -14.10 0.81
CA PRO A 62 9.80 -14.60 1.79
C PRO A 62 11.15 -13.85 1.83
N ASP A 63 11.48 -13.09 0.79
CA ASP A 63 12.69 -12.27 0.70
C ASP A 63 12.60 -10.95 1.49
N GLY A 64 11.47 -10.69 2.15
CA GLY A 64 11.22 -9.47 2.91
C GLY A 64 10.67 -8.32 2.07
N THR A 65 10.22 -8.57 0.85
CA THR A 65 9.53 -7.57 0.02
C THR A 65 8.02 -7.72 0.06
N PHE A 66 7.29 -6.68 -0.33
CA PHE A 66 5.84 -6.76 -0.51
C PHE A 66 5.40 -6.04 -1.78
N TYR A 67 4.18 -6.37 -2.19
CA TYR A 67 3.48 -5.77 -3.31
C TYR A 67 2.02 -5.57 -2.93
N ILE A 68 1.52 -4.34 -3.07
CA ILE A 68 0.11 -3.99 -2.91
C ILE A 68 -0.39 -3.52 -4.26
N TYR A 69 -1.53 -4.08 -4.67
CA TYR A 69 -2.36 -3.58 -5.76
C TYR A 69 -3.60 -2.90 -5.17
N GLU A 70 -4.00 -1.77 -5.73
CA GLU A 70 -5.24 -1.05 -5.42
C GLU A 70 -5.91 -0.67 -6.75
N ASP A 71 -7.22 -0.94 -6.88
CA ASP A 71 -8.06 -0.41 -7.94
C ASP A 71 -8.67 0.92 -7.47
N ASP A 72 -8.03 2.03 -7.85
CA ASP A 72 -8.50 3.38 -7.56
C ASP A 72 -9.51 3.81 -8.63
N HIS A 73 -10.70 3.20 -8.60
CA HIS A 73 -11.84 3.49 -9.48
C HIS A 73 -11.54 3.31 -10.97
N GLY A 74 -10.94 2.17 -11.32
CA GLY A 74 -10.51 1.85 -12.68
C GLY A 74 -9.08 2.29 -12.99
N THR A 75 -8.41 2.96 -12.05
CA THR A 75 -6.99 3.30 -12.16
C THR A 75 -6.14 2.36 -11.31
N PRO A 76 -5.39 1.43 -11.91
CA PRO A 76 -4.58 0.50 -11.14
C PRO A 76 -3.39 1.22 -10.49
N ARG A 77 -3.21 1.04 -9.18
CA ARG A 77 -2.06 1.52 -8.40
C ARG A 77 -1.27 0.36 -7.83
N TYR A 78 0.04 0.54 -7.77
CA TYR A 78 0.98 -0.48 -7.31
C TYR A 78 1.95 0.11 -6.29
N TYR A 79 2.01 -0.51 -5.12
CA TYR A 79 2.89 -0.08 -4.04
C TYR A 79 3.81 -1.22 -3.62
N THR A 80 5.12 -1.01 -3.77
CA THR A 80 6.16 -1.95 -3.39
C THR A 80 7.01 -1.45 -2.23
N GLY A 81 7.75 -2.36 -1.62
CA GLY A 81 8.68 -2.02 -0.56
C GLY A 81 9.18 -3.23 0.19
N THR A 82 9.70 -2.98 1.39
CA THR A 82 10.20 -4.03 2.28
C THR A 82 9.33 -4.14 3.53
N TYR A 83 9.35 -5.31 4.16
CA TYR A 83 8.74 -5.52 5.47
C TYR A 83 9.71 -6.23 6.41
N SER A 84 9.51 -6.03 7.70
CA SER A 84 10.23 -6.75 8.75
C SER A 84 9.30 -7.11 9.89
N LEU A 85 9.61 -8.21 10.58
CA LEU A 85 8.91 -8.57 11.81
C LEU A 85 9.52 -7.78 12.96
N ALA A 86 8.70 -7.03 13.68
CA ALA A 86 9.13 -6.33 14.88
C ALA A 86 9.61 -7.34 15.95
N PRO A 87 10.49 -6.93 16.88
CA PRO A 87 11.05 -7.82 17.91
C PRO A 87 10.00 -8.55 18.77
N ASN A 88 8.77 -8.03 18.82
CA ASN A 88 7.65 -8.64 19.54
C ASN A 88 7.04 -9.87 18.84
N GLY A 89 7.47 -10.19 17.61
CA GLY A 89 6.99 -11.33 16.82
C GLY A 89 5.53 -11.22 16.35
N LYS A 90 4.90 -10.05 16.51
CA LYS A 90 3.44 -9.87 16.32
C LYS A 90 3.09 -8.70 15.42
N THR A 91 4.07 -7.89 15.03
CA THR A 91 3.88 -6.68 14.22
C THR A 91 4.76 -6.73 12.99
N LEU A 92 4.18 -6.56 11.82
CA LEU A 92 4.91 -6.31 10.58
C LEU A 92 5.10 -4.80 10.42
N LEU A 93 6.34 -4.40 10.13
CA LEU A 93 6.76 -3.04 9.81
C LEU A 93 7.04 -2.98 8.32
N PHE A 94 6.17 -2.33 7.57
CA PHE A 94 6.31 -2.12 6.13
C PHE A 94 7.02 -0.81 5.87
N THR A 95 7.79 -0.72 4.80
CA THR A 95 8.48 0.49 4.33
C THR A 95 8.34 0.60 2.82
N PHE A 96 7.70 1.66 2.33
CA PHE A 96 7.60 1.95 0.90
C PHE A 96 8.96 2.27 0.28
N ASP A 97 9.16 1.79 -0.95
CA ASP A 97 10.28 2.21 -1.80
C ASP A 97 9.90 3.44 -2.66
N SER A 98 10.82 3.87 -3.53
CA SER A 98 10.61 5.01 -4.41
C SER A 98 9.46 4.82 -5.41
N ASN A 99 9.19 3.59 -5.85
CA ASN A 99 8.12 3.29 -6.80
C ASN A 99 6.76 3.46 -6.12
N ALA A 100 6.61 2.93 -4.90
CA ALA A 100 5.41 3.13 -4.10
C ALA A 100 5.15 4.60 -3.78
N LEU A 101 6.19 5.37 -3.44
CA LEU A 101 6.05 6.81 -3.18
C LEU A 101 5.60 7.56 -4.43
N SER A 102 6.13 7.21 -5.60
CA SER A 102 5.72 7.81 -6.88
C SER A 102 4.28 7.46 -7.24
N ALA A 103 3.87 6.20 -7.04
CA ALA A 103 2.49 5.77 -7.27
C ALA A 103 1.50 6.44 -6.29
N MET A 104 1.93 6.63 -5.04
CA MET A 104 1.17 7.36 -4.03
C MET A 104 1.01 8.83 -4.42
N GLU A 105 2.08 9.48 -4.89
CA GLU A 105 2.02 10.86 -5.37
C GLU A 105 1.03 11.02 -6.54
N ALA A 106 1.10 10.13 -7.53
CA ALA A 106 0.17 10.13 -8.65
C ALA A 106 -1.28 9.97 -8.20
N MET A 107 -1.57 9.02 -7.30
CA MET A 107 -2.92 8.82 -6.75
C MET A 107 -3.42 10.05 -5.98
N LEU A 108 -2.59 10.64 -5.13
CA LEU A 108 -2.97 11.84 -4.38
C LEU A 108 -3.19 13.04 -5.31
N ALA A 109 -2.41 13.17 -6.40
CA ALA A 109 -2.58 14.22 -7.39
C ALA A 109 -3.93 14.10 -8.12
N ASP A 110 -4.28 12.89 -8.59
CA ASP A 110 -5.56 12.64 -9.25
C ASP A 110 -6.74 12.98 -8.34
N ARG A 111 -6.64 12.65 -7.04
CA ARG A 111 -7.66 13.01 -6.05
C ARG A 111 -7.75 14.50 -5.77
N VAL A 112 -6.62 15.22 -5.75
CA VAL A 112 -6.61 16.68 -5.62
C VAL A 112 -7.24 17.36 -6.83
N ALA A 113 -6.98 16.87 -8.04
CA ALA A 113 -7.65 17.34 -9.25
C ALA A 113 -9.17 17.08 -9.21
N ALA A 114 -9.59 15.90 -8.74
CA ALA A 114 -11.01 15.56 -8.57
C ALA A 114 -11.69 16.46 -7.51
N MET A 115 -11.01 16.75 -6.39
CA MET A 115 -11.48 17.73 -5.42
C MET A 115 -11.63 19.13 -6.04
N GLY A 116 -10.70 19.57 -6.89
CA GLY A 116 -10.83 20.79 -7.70
C GLY A 116 -12.11 20.84 -8.51
N THR A 117 -12.36 19.78 -9.27
CA THR A 117 -13.57 19.65 -10.09
C THR A 117 -14.84 19.77 -9.24
N ASN A 118 -14.88 19.13 -8.07
CA ASN A 118 -16.03 19.17 -7.16
C ASN A 118 -16.25 20.55 -6.51
N GLU A 119 -15.17 21.28 -6.22
CA GLU A 119 -15.22 22.62 -5.64
C GLU A 119 -15.35 23.74 -6.71
N GLY A 120 -15.34 23.39 -8.00
CA GLY A 120 -15.38 24.37 -9.10
C GLY A 120 -14.10 25.19 -9.25
N VAL A 121 -12.96 24.64 -8.83
CA VAL A 121 -11.63 25.26 -8.86
C VAL A 121 -10.73 24.48 -9.81
N SER A 122 -10.06 25.14 -10.76
CA SER A 122 -9.04 24.48 -11.57
C SER A 122 -7.81 24.20 -10.72
N VAL A 123 -7.33 22.95 -10.71
CA VAL A 123 -6.14 22.55 -9.96
C VAL A 123 -5.13 21.87 -10.88
N GLU A 124 -3.98 22.51 -11.06
CA GLU A 124 -2.96 22.11 -12.03
C GLU A 124 -1.57 22.02 -11.37
N THR A 125 -0.61 21.43 -12.09
CA THR A 125 0.81 21.32 -11.68
C THR A 125 1.00 20.81 -10.25
N ILE A 126 0.27 19.74 -9.91
CA ILE A 126 0.23 19.20 -8.55
C ILE A 126 1.51 18.43 -8.25
N SER A 127 2.16 18.75 -7.12
CA SER A 127 3.32 18.03 -6.61
C SER A 127 3.26 17.90 -5.09
N PHE A 128 3.87 16.84 -4.56
CA PHE A 128 3.85 16.56 -3.14
C PHE A 128 5.25 16.55 -2.53
N VAL A 129 5.36 17.09 -1.32
CA VAL A 129 6.52 16.94 -0.45
C VAL A 129 6.09 16.17 0.77
N PHE A 130 6.50 14.91 0.86
CA PHE A 130 6.17 14.03 1.97
C PHE A 130 7.02 14.35 3.20
N ASN A 131 6.37 14.50 4.36
CA ASN A 131 7.07 14.37 5.63
C ASN A 131 7.62 12.93 5.75
N PRO A 132 8.74 12.71 6.45
CA PRO A 132 9.35 11.40 6.57
C PRO A 132 8.44 10.43 7.33
N VAL A 133 7.64 9.67 6.59
CA VAL A 133 7.00 8.41 7.00
C VAL A 133 6.83 7.55 5.76
N SER A 134 7.80 6.67 5.50
CA SER A 134 7.67 5.57 4.55
C SER A 134 7.12 4.29 5.20
N SER A 135 6.96 4.28 6.54
CA SER A 135 6.63 3.07 7.27
C SER A 135 5.24 3.03 7.89
N PHE A 136 4.58 1.89 7.74
CA PHE A 136 3.29 1.58 8.35
C PHE A 136 3.32 0.21 9.00
N LYS A 137 2.37 -0.04 9.91
CA LYS A 137 2.39 -1.22 10.79
C LYS A 137 1.12 -2.04 10.63
N GLY A 138 1.26 -3.36 10.72
CA GLY A 138 0.15 -4.31 10.79
C GLY A 138 0.36 -5.33 11.89
N SER A 139 -0.64 -5.56 12.73
CA SER A 139 -0.60 -6.67 13.68
C SER A 139 -0.99 -7.97 12.99
N ILE A 140 -0.32 -9.07 13.33
CA ILE A 140 -0.64 -10.41 12.81
C ILE A 140 -1.79 -11.01 13.64
N GLN A 141 -2.83 -11.49 12.96
CA GLN A 141 -3.93 -12.21 13.59
C GLN A 141 -3.48 -13.61 13.98
N LYS A 142 -3.66 -13.98 15.26
CA LYS A 142 -3.21 -15.28 15.80
C LYS A 142 -3.84 -16.51 15.12
N LYS A 143 -5.06 -16.37 14.58
CA LYS A 143 -5.82 -17.51 14.04
C LYS A 143 -5.46 -17.84 12.59
N THR A 144 -5.18 -16.81 11.79
CA THR A 144 -4.97 -16.92 10.35
C THR A 144 -3.53 -16.67 9.92
N ASN A 145 -2.67 -16.17 10.84
CA ASN A 145 -1.35 -15.62 10.53
C ASN A 145 -1.35 -14.51 9.46
N ALA A 146 -2.53 -14.02 9.05
CA ALA A 146 -2.69 -12.87 8.18
C ALA A 146 -2.59 -11.58 9.00
N PRO A 147 -2.21 -10.44 8.42
CA PRO A 147 -2.26 -9.18 9.12
C PRO A 147 -3.73 -8.78 9.38
N SER A 148 -3.96 -7.90 10.35
CA SER A 148 -5.29 -7.56 10.85
C SER A 148 -5.86 -6.34 10.15
N THR A 149 -5.34 -5.18 10.48
CA THR A 149 -5.62 -3.93 9.79
C THR A 149 -4.29 -3.24 9.62
N LEU A 150 -3.97 -2.85 8.39
CA LEU A 150 -2.86 -1.95 8.12
C LEU A 150 -3.40 -0.53 8.14
N THR A 151 -2.60 0.42 8.62
CA THR A 151 -2.93 1.83 8.49
C THR A 151 -1.76 2.58 7.90
N ILE A 152 -1.92 3.02 6.66
CA ILE A 152 -1.01 3.96 6.01
C ILE A 152 -1.37 5.36 6.51
N LYS A 153 -0.37 6.12 6.97
CA LYS A 153 -0.51 7.53 7.31
C LYS A 153 0.61 8.31 6.65
N ILE A 154 0.23 9.27 5.83
CA ILE A 154 1.15 10.14 5.12
C ILE A 154 0.72 11.59 5.38
N SER A 155 1.70 12.47 5.51
CA SER A 155 1.46 13.91 5.66
C SER A 155 2.56 14.66 4.97
N GLY A 156 2.35 15.95 4.73
CA GLY A 156 3.32 16.79 4.06
C GLY A 156 2.69 18.06 3.53
N THR A 157 3.23 18.57 2.44
CA THR A 157 2.67 19.69 1.70
C THR A 157 2.37 19.30 0.26
N VAL A 158 1.28 19.84 -0.27
CA VAL A 158 0.95 19.85 -1.70
C VAL A 158 1.22 21.25 -2.25
N ASN A 159 1.91 21.32 -3.39
CA ASN A 159 2.06 22.54 -4.17
C ASN A 159 1.27 22.36 -5.46
N ALA A 160 0.39 23.30 -5.78
CA ALA A 160 -0.39 23.29 -7.02
C ALA A 160 -0.85 24.70 -7.39
N LEU A 161 -1.22 24.87 -8.66
CA LEU A 161 -1.89 26.06 -9.18
C LEU A 161 -3.39 25.92 -8.96
N PHE A 162 -3.99 26.76 -8.11
CA PHE A 162 -5.43 26.83 -7.89
C PHE A 162 -5.97 28.07 -8.60
N ASP A 163 -6.75 27.89 -9.65
CA ASP A 163 -7.21 28.97 -10.55
C ASP A 163 -6.04 29.85 -11.04
N GLY A 164 -4.93 29.22 -11.39
CA GLY A 164 -3.71 29.91 -11.85
C GLY A 164 -2.90 30.58 -10.75
N VAL A 165 -3.24 30.40 -9.47
CA VAL A 165 -2.49 30.93 -8.33
C VAL A 165 -1.74 29.81 -7.62
N ASP A 166 -0.42 29.94 -7.53
CA ASP A 166 0.41 29.00 -6.78
C ASP A 166 0.05 29.01 -5.29
N LYS A 167 -0.26 27.83 -4.75
CA LYS A 167 -0.48 27.63 -3.32
C LYS A 167 0.26 26.41 -2.82
N THR A 168 0.84 26.56 -1.63
CA THR A 168 1.37 25.48 -0.83
C THR A 168 0.44 25.24 0.36
N MET A 169 -0.06 24.02 0.51
CA MET A 169 -0.98 23.65 1.58
C MET A 169 -0.54 22.36 2.27
N SER A 170 -0.76 22.26 3.58
CA SER A 170 -0.54 21.00 4.29
C SER A 170 -1.61 19.98 3.92
N PHE A 171 -1.22 18.72 3.79
CA PHE A 171 -2.16 17.62 3.60
C PHE A 171 -1.94 16.49 4.61
N THR A 172 -3.00 15.71 4.82
CA THR A 172 -2.94 14.43 5.51
C THR A 172 -3.70 13.38 4.73
N TYR A 173 -3.06 12.23 4.53
CA TYR A 173 -3.64 11.04 3.95
C TYR A 173 -3.64 9.91 4.97
N GLN A 174 -4.77 9.21 5.10
CA GLN A 174 -4.85 8.00 5.90
C GLN A 174 -5.65 6.95 5.14
N SER A 175 -5.07 5.76 4.96
CA SER A 175 -5.80 4.60 4.47
C SER A 175 -5.78 3.47 5.49
N LYS A 176 -6.96 2.92 5.79
CA LYS A 176 -7.10 1.69 6.57
C LYS A 176 -7.33 0.54 5.60
N LEU A 177 -6.43 -0.44 5.61
CA LEU A 177 -6.52 -1.62 4.77
C LEU A 177 -7.00 -2.77 5.65
N LYS A 178 -8.12 -3.36 5.28
CA LYS A 178 -8.73 -4.50 6.00
C LYS A 178 -8.72 -5.73 5.12
N TYR A 179 -8.28 -6.83 5.68
CA TYR A 179 -8.29 -8.12 5.01
C TYR A 179 -9.67 -8.78 5.04
N HIS A 180 -9.92 -9.65 4.06
CA HIS A 180 -11.11 -10.50 3.97
C HIS A 180 -10.73 -11.97 4.08
#